data_AF-A0A7J9L487-F1
#
_entry.id   AF-A0A7J9L487-F1
#
_cell.length_a   1.000
_cell.length_b   1.000
_cell.length_c   1.000
_cell.angle_alpha   90.00
_cell.angle_beta   90.00
_cell.angle_gamma   90.00
#
_symmetry.space_group_name_H-M   'P 1'
#
loop_
_entity.id
_entity.type
_entity.pdbx_description
1 polymer ?
#
loop_
_entity_poly.entity_id
_entity_poly.type
_entity_poly.pdbx_seq_one_letter_code
_entity_poly.pdbx_strand_id
1 'polypeptide(L)'
;MHKASGGFGGLRVNSRLLIPVPYPDPADDYTLLVGDFFNKGHKSLKKILDSGRNLGRRDGVHLNGKVAKGDGKDEPLFTMEAGKTYKYRICNVGLKTAINVRFQNHQMKLPTKILKITATGIIRYKNGKGPASSELPPPPVGWAWPLNQFRAFRWNLTASAARPNPQGSYKYDAINITRTIKLASTAGEVDGKLRYALNGASHDNEFKTPLKLAEYFNIAKKEFEYDTIPDNPPEKTETIQVKPIVLNITHRLFVEITFENHETAIQPYHLSGYSFFAVAIETGTWSPEKRKNSNLLDAVSRHTIQVFPKSWAAILLTFDNCGMWNIRSEVWDRFYLGQQLYVSVFLRTFR
;
A
#
# COMPACT_ATOMS: atom_id res chain seq x y z
N MET A 1 -17.45 -1.85 -2.23
CA MET A 1 -17.05 -0.63 -2.96
C MET A 1 -17.35 0.70 -2.24
N HIS A 2 -17.66 0.76 -0.93
CA HIS A 2 -18.04 2.04 -0.28
C HIS A 2 -16.95 3.12 -0.26
N LYS A 3 -15.65 2.75 -0.27
CA LYS A 3 -14.52 3.68 -0.44
C LYS A 3 -14.69 4.57 -1.69
N ALA A 4 -15.29 4.05 -2.76
CA ALA A 4 -15.55 4.77 -4.01
C ALA A 4 -16.68 5.82 -3.94
N SER A 5 -17.31 6.01 -2.78
CA SER A 5 -18.30 7.08 -2.54
C SER A 5 -17.98 7.83 -1.24
N GLY A 6 -16.69 8.06 -0.97
CA GLY A 6 -16.24 8.85 0.18
C GLY A 6 -16.18 8.09 1.50
N GLY A 7 -16.30 6.76 1.49
CA GLY A 7 -16.16 5.89 2.68
C GLY A 7 -14.72 5.79 3.18
N PHE A 8 -14.09 6.92 3.51
CA PHE A 8 -12.73 7.05 4.05
C PHE A 8 -12.59 8.37 4.82
N GLY A 9 -11.57 8.48 5.68
CA GLY A 9 -11.29 9.69 6.45
C GLY A 9 -9.86 9.73 6.97
N GLY A 10 -9.44 10.88 7.50
CA GLY A 10 -8.12 11.04 8.10
C GLY A 10 -8.11 10.64 9.57
N LEU A 11 -7.43 9.54 9.91
CA LEU A 11 -7.14 9.19 11.30
C LEU A 11 -5.80 9.82 11.72
N ARG A 12 -5.78 10.54 12.84
CA ARG A 12 -4.55 11.12 13.43
C ARG A 12 -4.24 10.46 14.76
N VAL A 13 -3.13 9.71 14.81
CA VAL A 13 -2.47 9.37 16.07
C VAL A 13 -1.41 10.42 16.34
N ASN A 14 -1.39 10.94 17.57
CA ASN A 14 -0.40 11.91 18.05
C ASN A 14 0.45 11.25 19.15
N SER A 15 1.64 11.81 19.40
CA SER A 15 2.40 11.49 20.63
C SER A 15 1.55 11.81 21.87
N ARG A 16 1.74 11.07 22.96
CA ARG A 16 1.19 11.49 24.25
C ARG A 16 1.90 12.78 24.68
N LEU A 17 1.21 13.57 25.50
CA LEU A 17 1.83 14.68 26.22
C LEU A 17 3.11 14.19 26.93
N LEU A 18 4.15 15.03 26.97
CA LEU A 18 5.48 14.75 27.52
C LEU A 18 6.35 13.72 26.75
N ILE A 19 5.89 13.15 25.63
CA ILE A 19 6.77 12.33 24.75
C ILE A 19 7.34 13.23 23.64
N PRO A 20 8.66 13.54 23.64
CA PRO A 20 9.25 14.38 22.61
C PRO A 20 9.21 13.73 21.23
N VAL A 21 9.14 14.57 20.20
CA VAL A 21 9.29 14.17 18.80
C VAL A 21 10.62 14.69 18.25
N PRO A 22 11.28 14.01 17.29
CA PRO A 22 12.61 14.37 16.80
C PRO A 22 12.59 15.52 15.78
N TYR A 23 11.74 16.53 16.01
CA TYR A 23 11.59 17.74 15.20
C TYR A 23 10.89 18.83 16.03
N PRO A 24 11.13 20.14 15.78
CA PRO A 24 10.39 21.23 16.42
C PRO A 24 8.89 21.17 16.12
N ASP A 25 8.06 21.68 17.03
CA ASP A 25 6.62 21.74 16.82
C ASP A 25 6.25 22.61 15.59
N PRO A 26 5.37 22.11 14.70
CA PRO A 26 4.91 22.86 13.54
C PRO A 26 3.85 23.88 13.94
N ALA A 27 3.73 24.96 13.18
CA ALA A 27 2.69 25.97 13.38
C ALA A 27 1.27 25.47 13.04
N ASP A 28 1.15 24.41 12.23
CA ASP A 28 -0.09 23.64 12.03
C ASP A 28 0.24 22.22 11.49
N ASP A 29 -0.69 21.28 11.66
CA ASP A 29 -0.62 19.89 11.21
C ASP A 29 -1.82 19.62 10.28
N TYR A 30 -1.56 19.53 8.97
CA TYR A 30 -2.57 19.40 7.92
C TYR A 30 -2.75 17.97 7.44
N THR A 31 -3.99 17.59 7.13
CA THR A 31 -4.30 16.30 6.48
C THR A 31 -4.62 16.54 5.01
N LEU A 32 -3.95 15.78 4.14
CA LEU A 32 -4.13 15.84 2.69
C LEU A 32 -4.47 14.44 2.16
N LEU A 33 -5.77 14.19 1.97
CA LEU A 33 -6.30 12.97 1.36
C LEU A 33 -6.29 13.15 -0.16
N VAL A 34 -5.41 12.41 -0.84
CA VAL A 34 -5.29 12.42 -2.30
C VAL A 34 -5.88 11.13 -2.86
N GLY A 35 -6.69 11.19 -3.91
CA GLY A 35 -7.34 9.99 -4.43
C GLY A 35 -7.86 10.17 -5.85
N ASP A 36 -8.05 9.06 -6.56
CA ASP A 36 -8.81 9.08 -7.81
C ASP A 36 -10.31 8.86 -7.58
N PHE A 37 -11.12 9.33 -8.52
CA PHE A 37 -12.57 9.17 -8.50
C PHE A 37 -13.10 8.68 -9.85
N PHE A 38 -14.32 8.17 -9.81
CA PHE A 38 -15.09 7.78 -10.98
C PHE A 38 -16.44 8.50 -10.97
N ASN A 39 -16.93 8.91 -12.13
CA ASN A 39 -18.25 9.52 -12.32
C ASN A 39 -19.41 8.50 -12.23
N LYS A 40 -19.14 7.28 -11.75
CA LYS A 40 -20.11 6.19 -11.58
C LYS A 40 -20.23 5.87 -10.10
N GLY A 41 -21.45 5.88 -9.55
CA GLY A 41 -21.70 5.52 -8.15
C GLY A 41 -21.27 4.09 -7.81
N HIS A 42 -20.97 3.83 -6.53
CA HIS A 42 -20.38 2.56 -6.07
C HIS A 42 -21.16 1.29 -6.46
N LYS A 43 -22.50 1.37 -6.59
CA LYS A 43 -23.33 0.23 -7.05
C LYS A 43 -23.03 -0.14 -8.51
N SER A 44 -22.84 0.87 -9.37
CA SER A 44 -22.48 0.67 -10.78
C SER A 44 -21.03 0.20 -10.94
N LEU A 45 -20.11 0.71 -10.11
CA LEU A 45 -18.73 0.19 -10.04
C LEU A 45 -18.71 -1.27 -9.58
N LYS A 46 -19.51 -1.64 -8.56
CA LYS A 46 -19.66 -3.04 -8.13
C LYS A 46 -20.17 -3.92 -9.27
N LYS A 47 -21.22 -3.52 -10.01
CA LYS A 47 -21.76 -4.28 -11.15
C LYS A 47 -20.73 -4.54 -12.27
N ILE A 48 -19.76 -3.64 -12.49
CA ILE A 48 -18.68 -3.85 -13.46
C ILE A 48 -17.73 -4.97 -12.98
N LEU A 49 -17.40 -4.97 -11.70
CA LEU A 49 -16.56 -5.99 -11.07
C LEU A 49 -17.28 -7.35 -10.97
N ASP A 50 -18.56 -7.35 -10.58
CA ASP A 50 -19.40 -8.54 -10.53
C ASP A 50 -19.52 -9.22 -11.90
N SER A 51 -19.47 -8.44 -12.99
CA SER A 51 -19.43 -8.94 -14.37
C SER A 51 -18.01 -9.31 -14.84
N GLY A 52 -17.06 -9.54 -13.94
CA GLY A 52 -15.70 -9.96 -14.28
C GLY A 52 -14.91 -8.95 -15.12
N ARG A 53 -15.10 -7.64 -14.91
CA ARG A 53 -14.36 -6.59 -15.63
C ARG A 53 -13.65 -5.64 -14.68
N ASN A 54 -12.46 -5.21 -15.07
CA ASN A 54 -11.74 -4.14 -14.37
C ASN A 54 -12.48 -2.79 -14.53
N LEU A 55 -12.24 -1.83 -13.64
CA LEU A 55 -12.95 -0.53 -13.62
C LEU A 55 -12.53 0.41 -14.76
N GLY A 56 -11.59 0.02 -15.61
CA GLY A 56 -11.06 0.84 -16.69
C GLY A 56 -10.26 2.04 -16.19
N ARG A 57 -10.48 3.20 -16.82
CA ARG A 57 -9.83 4.47 -16.51
C ARG A 57 -10.72 5.31 -15.59
N ARG A 58 -10.18 5.66 -14.42
CA ARG A 58 -10.69 6.69 -13.51
C ARG A 58 -10.87 8.04 -14.21
N ASP A 59 -11.95 8.74 -13.87
CA ASP A 59 -12.34 10.01 -14.49
C ASP A 59 -11.42 11.17 -14.05
N GLY A 60 -11.03 11.21 -12.78
CA GLY A 60 -10.20 12.29 -12.24
C GLY A 60 -9.42 11.94 -10.97
N VAL A 61 -8.76 12.95 -10.40
CA VAL A 61 -8.05 12.92 -9.11
C VAL A 61 -8.51 14.13 -8.28
N HIS A 62 -8.58 13.99 -6.96
CA HIS A 62 -9.02 15.02 -6.01
C HIS A 62 -7.98 15.28 -4.91
N LEU A 63 -8.06 16.44 -4.26
CA LEU A 63 -7.37 16.78 -3.01
C LEU A 63 -8.43 17.14 -1.96
N ASN A 64 -8.49 16.41 -0.84
CA ASN A 64 -9.52 16.55 0.20
C ASN A 64 -10.96 16.57 -0.37
N GLY A 65 -11.24 15.71 -1.36
CA GLY A 65 -12.53 15.63 -2.05
C GLY A 65 -12.81 16.73 -3.08
N LYS A 66 -12.03 17.83 -3.10
CA LYS A 66 -12.15 18.91 -4.09
C LYS A 66 -11.35 18.60 -5.36
N VAL A 67 -11.86 19.09 -6.49
CA VAL A 67 -11.14 19.18 -7.77
C VAL A 67 -11.05 20.66 -8.12
N ALA A 68 -9.85 21.22 -8.09
CA ALA A 68 -9.60 22.62 -8.41
C ALA A 68 -9.67 22.86 -9.93
N LYS A 69 -10.01 24.09 -10.32
CA LYS A 69 -9.99 24.55 -11.72
C LYS A 69 -8.57 24.71 -12.25
N GLY A 70 -7.62 25.08 -11.38
CA GLY A 70 -6.24 25.40 -11.75
C GLY A 70 -6.06 26.79 -12.36
N ASP A 71 -7.04 27.68 -12.20
CA ASP A 71 -7.04 29.05 -12.77
C ASP A 71 -6.32 30.10 -11.88
N GLY A 72 -5.70 29.65 -10.78
CA GLY A 72 -5.04 30.50 -9.78
C GLY A 72 -6.00 31.21 -8.80
N LYS A 73 -7.32 31.02 -8.97
CA LYS A 73 -8.40 31.68 -8.20
C LYS A 73 -9.19 30.73 -7.31
N ASP A 74 -8.94 29.42 -7.38
CA ASP A 74 -9.50 28.40 -6.48
C ASP A 74 -9.34 28.76 -4.99
N GLU A 75 -10.23 28.23 -4.15
CA GLU A 75 -10.09 28.34 -2.70
C GLU A 75 -8.77 27.68 -2.22
N PRO A 76 -8.03 28.32 -1.29
CA PRO A 76 -6.90 27.67 -0.64
C PRO A 76 -7.34 26.40 0.10
N LEU A 77 -6.61 25.30 -0.08
CA LEU A 77 -6.73 24.13 0.78
C LEU A 77 -6.23 24.43 2.20
N PHE A 78 -5.19 25.27 2.29
CA PHE A 78 -4.50 25.61 3.54
C PHE A 78 -3.99 27.06 3.49
N THR A 79 -3.94 27.73 4.64
CA THR A 79 -3.51 29.13 4.79
C THR A 79 -2.35 29.22 5.78
N MET A 80 -1.28 29.93 5.42
CA MET A 80 0.02 29.87 6.12
C MET A 80 0.59 31.25 6.46
N GLU A 81 1.48 31.29 7.45
CA GLU A 81 2.34 32.43 7.76
C GLU A 81 3.73 32.22 7.16
N ALA A 82 4.35 33.30 6.69
CA ALA A 82 5.72 33.25 6.17
C ALA A 82 6.72 32.95 7.29
N GLY A 83 7.76 32.16 7.00
CA GLY A 83 8.80 31.78 7.96
C GLY A 83 8.37 30.76 9.02
N LYS A 84 7.16 30.18 8.93
CA LYS A 84 6.70 29.09 9.82
C LYS A 84 6.87 27.72 9.17
N THR A 85 7.14 26.71 9.99
CA THR A 85 7.19 25.30 9.58
C THR A 85 5.82 24.63 9.72
N TYR A 86 5.42 23.82 8.75
CA TYR A 86 4.13 23.14 8.72
C TYR A 86 4.28 21.64 8.47
N LYS A 87 3.39 20.86 9.06
CA LYS A 87 3.39 19.39 8.94
C LYS A 87 2.26 18.91 8.04
N TYR A 88 2.58 17.99 7.13
CA TYR A 88 1.63 17.42 6.17
C TYR A 88 1.49 15.91 6.33
N ARG A 89 0.30 15.46 6.73
CA ARG A 89 -0.11 14.05 6.77
C ARG A 89 -0.83 13.70 5.46
N ILE A 90 -0.05 13.24 4.48
CA ILE A 90 -0.53 12.87 3.15
C ILE A 90 -0.97 11.40 3.16
N CYS A 91 -2.17 11.10 2.65
CA CYS A 91 -2.68 9.73 2.52
C CYS A 91 -3.29 9.51 1.13
N ASN A 92 -2.93 8.40 0.47
CA ASN A 92 -3.57 8.01 -0.78
C ASN A 92 -4.86 7.21 -0.50
N VAL A 93 -6.00 7.86 -0.66
CA VAL A 93 -7.34 7.29 -0.49
C VAL A 93 -7.95 6.78 -1.80
N GLY A 94 -7.21 6.81 -2.91
CA GLY A 94 -7.66 6.32 -4.21
C GLY A 94 -7.98 4.82 -4.27
N LEU A 95 -8.52 4.41 -5.41
CA LEU A 95 -8.91 3.06 -5.78
C LEU A 95 -7.89 2.39 -6.72
N LYS A 96 -7.22 3.13 -7.62
CA LYS A 96 -6.24 2.53 -8.57
C LYS A 96 -4.96 3.34 -8.79
N THR A 97 -4.96 4.65 -8.54
CA THR A 97 -3.84 5.52 -8.95
C THR A 97 -2.75 5.63 -7.88
N ALA A 98 -1.50 5.34 -8.28
CA ALA A 98 -0.33 5.80 -7.55
C ALA A 98 -0.14 7.32 -7.81
N ILE A 99 -0.30 8.14 -6.77
CA ILE A 99 -0.27 9.61 -6.85
C ILE A 99 1.08 10.14 -6.37
N ASN A 100 1.63 11.12 -7.09
CA ASN A 100 2.79 11.89 -6.67
C ASN A 100 2.30 13.27 -6.19
N VAL A 101 2.73 13.70 -5.00
CA VAL A 101 2.33 14.99 -4.41
C VAL A 101 3.55 15.88 -4.28
N ARG A 102 3.47 17.09 -4.87
CA ARG A 102 4.54 18.10 -4.88
C ARG A 102 3.97 19.45 -4.48
N PHE A 103 4.72 20.19 -3.67
CA PHE A 103 4.46 21.60 -3.40
C PHE A 103 5.28 22.48 -4.35
N GLN A 104 4.68 23.53 -4.92
CA GLN A 104 5.36 24.46 -5.82
C GLN A 104 6.31 25.38 -5.03
N ASN A 105 7.48 25.70 -5.60
CA ASN A 105 8.51 26.57 -5.04
C ASN A 105 9.05 26.21 -3.64
N HIS A 106 8.69 25.04 -3.10
CA HIS A 106 9.30 24.45 -1.91
C HIS A 106 10.19 23.26 -2.36
N GLN A 107 11.31 23.00 -1.68
CA GLN A 107 12.24 21.94 -2.09
C GLN A 107 11.68 20.54 -1.84
N MET A 108 10.97 20.03 -2.85
CA MET A 108 10.44 18.67 -2.92
C MET A 108 10.99 18.00 -4.19
N LYS A 109 12.06 17.21 -4.06
CA LYS A 109 12.59 16.39 -5.17
C LYS A 109 11.51 15.38 -5.57
N LEU A 110 10.95 15.46 -6.79
CA LEU A 110 9.82 14.64 -7.26
C LEU A 110 9.62 14.64 -8.80
N PRO A 111 10.10 13.59 -9.50
CA PRO A 111 9.52 13.19 -10.81
C PRO A 111 8.89 11.76 -10.97
N THR A 112 7.55 11.62 -11.05
CA THR A 112 6.81 10.60 -11.88
C THR A 112 5.73 11.20 -12.86
N LYS A 113 5.75 10.89 -14.18
CA LYS A 113 4.72 11.25 -15.21
C LYS A 113 4.18 9.99 -15.89
N ILE A 114 2.92 9.64 -15.62
CA ILE A 114 2.14 8.65 -16.37
C ILE A 114 0.67 9.11 -16.41
N LEU A 115 0.10 9.23 -17.61
CA LEU A 115 -1.29 9.62 -17.93
C LEU A 115 -1.76 11.01 -17.46
N LYS A 116 -2.44 11.74 -18.35
CA LYS A 116 -2.98 13.10 -18.11
C LYS A 116 -4.19 13.07 -17.14
N ILE A 117 -3.95 13.00 -15.84
CA ILE A 117 -4.90 13.38 -14.79
C ILE A 117 -4.12 14.03 -13.65
N THR A 118 -4.33 15.33 -13.45
CA THR A 118 -3.67 16.14 -12.41
C THR A 118 -4.74 16.75 -11.51
N ALA A 119 -4.49 16.81 -10.20
CA ALA A 119 -5.25 17.64 -9.28
C ALA A 119 -4.33 18.73 -8.72
N THR A 120 -4.81 19.96 -8.74
CA THR A 120 -4.14 21.12 -8.13
C THR A 120 -4.85 21.52 -6.84
N GLY A 121 -4.19 22.35 -6.03
CA GLY A 121 -4.76 22.95 -4.84
C GLY A 121 -3.85 24.07 -4.34
N ILE A 122 -4.45 25.17 -3.92
CA ILE A 122 -3.71 26.37 -3.54
C ILE A 122 -3.32 26.31 -2.07
N ILE A 123 -2.07 26.69 -1.77
CA ILE A 123 -1.62 27.07 -0.43
C ILE A 123 -1.44 28.59 -0.46
N ARG A 124 -2.08 29.31 0.47
CA ARG A 124 -2.03 30.78 0.50
C ARG A 124 -1.31 31.29 1.74
N TYR A 125 -0.28 32.11 1.54
CA TYR A 125 0.28 32.90 2.65
C TYR A 125 -0.72 34.00 3.05
N LYS A 126 -0.95 34.22 4.35
CA LYS A 126 -1.88 35.24 4.89
C LYS A 126 -1.63 36.63 4.30
N ASN A 127 -0.35 36.98 4.13
CA ASN A 127 0.10 38.27 3.61
C ASN A 127 0.39 38.24 2.09
N GLY A 128 0.05 37.14 1.40
CA GLY A 128 0.26 36.98 -0.03
C GLY A 128 -0.71 37.81 -0.85
N LYS A 129 -0.18 38.58 -1.81
CA LYS A 129 -0.96 39.43 -2.72
C LYS A 129 -1.09 38.76 -4.09
N GLY A 130 -2.27 38.88 -4.71
CA GLY A 130 -2.54 38.34 -6.06
C GLY A 130 -3.02 36.88 -6.08
N PRO A 131 -3.30 36.34 -7.29
CA PRO A 131 -3.64 34.93 -7.49
C PRO A 131 -2.41 34.03 -7.29
N ALA A 132 -2.64 32.71 -7.18
CA ALA A 132 -1.54 31.74 -7.29
C ALA A 132 -1.07 31.65 -8.75
N SER A 133 0.19 31.24 -8.98
CA SER A 133 0.67 30.99 -10.34
C SER A 133 -0.12 29.84 -10.98
N SER A 134 -0.59 30.05 -12.21
CA SER A 134 -1.17 29.02 -13.07
C SER A 134 -0.11 28.16 -13.76
N GLU A 135 1.16 28.58 -13.75
CA GLU A 135 2.26 27.81 -14.34
C GLU A 135 2.66 26.65 -13.42
N LEU A 136 2.29 25.44 -13.84
CA LEU A 136 2.70 24.21 -13.19
C LEU A 136 4.00 23.69 -13.85
N PRO A 137 5.06 23.39 -13.07
CA PRO A 137 6.28 22.82 -13.63
C PRO A 137 5.98 21.49 -14.34
N PRO A 138 6.60 21.23 -15.51
CA PRO A 138 6.23 20.12 -16.38
C PRO A 138 6.42 18.79 -15.66
N PRO A 139 5.50 17.82 -15.78
CA PRO A 139 5.59 16.62 -14.98
C PRO A 139 6.84 15.77 -15.32
N PRO A 140 7.79 15.59 -14.38
CA PRO A 140 7.96 14.27 -13.81
C PRO A 140 8.28 12.93 -14.55
N VAL A 141 8.61 12.80 -15.84
CA VAL A 141 8.90 11.48 -16.53
C VAL A 141 9.46 10.28 -15.70
N GLY A 142 8.74 9.12 -15.68
CA GLY A 142 9.29 7.77 -15.34
C GLY A 142 8.91 7.12 -13.97
N TRP A 143 9.27 5.85 -13.75
CA TRP A 143 9.14 5.14 -12.44
C TRP A 143 10.47 4.94 -11.68
N ALA A 144 11.62 5.20 -12.30
CA ALA A 144 12.92 5.05 -11.65
C ALA A 144 13.10 5.99 -10.43
N TRP A 145 12.43 7.14 -10.42
CA TRP A 145 12.51 8.07 -9.30
C TRP A 145 11.78 7.61 -8.04
N PRO A 146 10.51 7.16 -8.03
CA PRO A 146 9.90 6.62 -6.81
C PRO A 146 10.59 5.35 -6.29
N LEU A 147 11.30 4.59 -7.15
CA LEU A 147 12.25 3.58 -6.68
C LEU A 147 13.43 4.21 -5.93
N ASN A 148 14.06 5.25 -6.48
CA ASN A 148 15.12 5.97 -5.79
C ASN A 148 14.63 6.70 -4.52
N GLN A 149 13.35 7.10 -4.43
CA GLN A 149 12.74 7.61 -3.22
C GLN A 149 12.64 6.52 -2.14
N PHE A 150 12.20 5.31 -2.50
CA PHE A 150 12.26 4.15 -1.61
C PHE A 150 13.70 3.88 -1.14
N ARG A 151 14.66 3.86 -2.07
CA ARG A 151 16.08 3.69 -1.74
C ARG A 151 16.69 4.85 -0.93
N ALA A 152 16.06 6.02 -0.85
CA ALA A 152 16.53 7.18 -0.08
C ALA A 152 15.90 7.31 1.31
N PHE A 153 14.70 6.74 1.54
CA PHE A 153 14.07 6.78 2.85
C PHE A 153 14.69 5.75 3.80
N ARG A 154 15.01 6.19 5.01
CA ARG A 154 15.75 5.45 6.05
C ARG A 154 15.06 5.66 7.39
N TRP A 155 15.06 4.67 8.26
CA TRP A 155 14.52 4.78 9.61
C TRP A 155 15.54 5.44 10.53
N ASN A 156 15.13 6.45 11.30
CA ASN A 156 16.04 7.05 12.29
C ASN A 156 16.23 6.06 13.46
N LEU A 157 17.40 5.41 13.48
CA LEU A 157 17.75 4.40 14.49
C LEU A 157 18.08 4.98 15.87
N THR A 158 18.57 6.22 15.93
CA THR A 158 18.97 6.88 17.20
C THR A 158 17.82 7.60 17.89
N ALA A 159 16.74 7.90 17.16
CA ALA A 159 15.51 8.38 17.76
C ALA A 159 14.97 7.34 18.76
N SER A 160 14.83 7.76 20.02
CA SER A 160 13.96 7.08 20.98
C SER A 160 12.70 7.90 21.21
N ALA A 161 11.59 7.20 21.45
CA ALA A 161 10.28 7.80 21.73
C ALA A 161 9.85 7.33 23.13
N ALA A 162 8.66 6.75 23.27
CA ALA A 162 8.11 6.20 24.52
C ALA A 162 8.86 4.96 25.06
N ARG A 163 10.06 4.63 24.57
CA ARG A 163 10.77 3.37 24.86
C ARG A 163 12.13 3.68 25.53
N PRO A 164 12.60 2.84 26.48
CA PRO A 164 13.96 2.96 27.00
C PRO A 164 15.02 2.74 25.91
N ASN A 165 14.75 1.82 24.98
CA ASN A 165 15.67 1.43 23.93
C ASN A 165 15.40 2.23 22.63
N PRO A 166 16.45 2.76 21.97
CA PRO A 166 16.33 3.36 20.63
C PRO A 166 15.75 2.39 19.59
N GLN A 167 15.20 2.93 18.50
CA GLN A 167 14.57 2.09 17.48
C GLN A 167 15.56 1.11 16.80
N GLY A 168 16.85 1.46 16.75
CA GLY A 168 17.91 0.60 16.23
C GLY A 168 18.30 -0.61 17.08
N SER A 169 17.65 -0.83 18.23
CA SER A 169 17.89 -2.00 19.10
C SER A 169 17.23 -3.30 18.60
N TYR A 170 16.26 -3.24 17.68
CA TYR A 170 15.68 -4.46 17.09
C TYR A 170 16.52 -4.91 15.88
N LYS A 171 17.46 -5.85 16.13
CA LYS A 171 18.38 -6.40 15.13
C LYS A 171 17.73 -7.46 14.26
N TYR A 172 16.93 -7.03 13.29
CA TYR A 172 16.26 -7.91 12.33
C TYR A 172 17.19 -8.51 11.27
N ASP A 173 18.42 -7.99 11.16
CA ASP A 173 19.58 -8.59 10.50
C ASP A 173 20.04 -9.89 11.15
N ALA A 174 19.90 -10.02 12.47
CA ALA A 174 20.38 -11.16 13.26
C ALA A 174 19.34 -12.29 13.44
N ILE A 175 18.17 -12.21 12.79
CA ILE A 175 17.08 -13.18 12.96
C ILE A 175 16.99 -14.10 11.73
N ASN A 176 17.10 -15.41 11.94
CA ASN A 176 17.02 -16.40 10.88
C ASN A 176 15.61 -16.45 10.26
N ILE A 177 15.52 -16.16 8.96
CA ILE A 177 14.30 -16.31 8.14
C ILE A 177 13.85 -17.77 8.19
N THR A 178 12.69 -18.04 8.76
CA THR A 178 12.20 -19.41 9.00
C THR A 178 11.24 -19.92 7.91
N ARG A 179 10.60 -19.02 7.15
CA ARG A 179 9.80 -19.32 5.94
C ARG A 179 10.05 -18.21 4.91
N THR A 180 10.10 -18.56 3.63
CA THR A 180 10.22 -17.61 2.51
C THR A 180 9.01 -17.79 1.60
N ILE A 181 8.17 -16.77 1.48
CA ILE A 181 6.91 -16.84 0.72
C ILE A 181 7.02 -15.87 -0.46
N LYS A 182 7.10 -16.39 -1.68
CA LYS A 182 7.16 -15.61 -2.91
C LYS A 182 5.77 -15.52 -3.51
N LEU A 183 5.30 -14.31 -3.84
CA LEU A 183 3.96 -14.05 -4.35
C LEU A 183 4.05 -13.34 -5.71
N ALA A 184 3.95 -14.11 -6.80
CA ALA A 184 3.95 -13.56 -8.16
C ALA A 184 2.52 -13.19 -8.60
N SER A 185 2.36 -11.99 -9.19
CA SER A 185 1.07 -11.56 -9.75
C SER A 185 0.81 -12.18 -11.12
N THR A 186 -0.35 -12.82 -11.28
CA THR A 186 -0.89 -13.21 -12.60
C THR A 186 -2.28 -12.62 -12.83
N ALA A 187 -2.68 -12.55 -14.09
CA ALA A 187 -3.98 -12.07 -14.55
C ALA A 187 -4.44 -12.96 -15.71
N GLY A 188 -5.72 -13.30 -15.77
CA GLY A 188 -6.27 -14.18 -16.79
C GLY A 188 -7.79 -14.25 -16.71
N GLU A 189 -8.39 -15.11 -17.53
CA GLU A 189 -9.83 -15.29 -17.59
C GLU A 189 -10.24 -16.64 -17.00
N VAL A 190 -11.34 -16.66 -16.24
CA VAL A 190 -12.00 -17.87 -15.74
C VAL A 190 -13.50 -17.67 -15.95
N ASP A 191 -14.16 -18.60 -16.64
CA ASP A 191 -15.60 -18.56 -16.94
C ASP A 191 -16.11 -17.22 -17.53
N GLY A 192 -15.36 -16.65 -18.48
CA GLY A 192 -15.69 -15.36 -19.11
C GLY A 192 -15.43 -14.13 -18.22
N LYS A 193 -14.77 -14.30 -17.06
CA LYS A 193 -14.51 -13.24 -16.08
C LYS A 193 -13.01 -13.04 -15.88
N LEU A 194 -12.56 -11.79 -15.96
CA LEU A 194 -11.21 -11.40 -15.59
C LEU A 194 -10.97 -11.67 -14.09
N ARG A 195 -9.97 -12.49 -13.79
CA ARG A 195 -9.48 -12.78 -12.44
C ARG A 195 -8.03 -12.32 -12.32
N TYR A 196 -7.65 -11.88 -11.12
CA TYR A 196 -6.27 -11.62 -10.75
C TYR A 196 -5.86 -12.58 -9.63
N ALA A 197 -4.62 -13.03 -9.67
CA ALA A 197 -4.17 -14.18 -8.88
C ALA A 197 -2.78 -13.95 -8.27
N LEU A 198 -2.49 -14.75 -7.25
CA LEU A 198 -1.18 -14.92 -6.62
C LEU A 198 -0.79 -16.40 -6.72
N ASN A 199 0.39 -16.69 -7.26
CA ASN A 199 0.90 -18.06 -7.49
C ASN A 199 -0.10 -19.00 -8.20
N GLY A 200 -0.88 -18.44 -9.14
CA GLY A 200 -1.85 -19.20 -9.94
C GLY A 200 -3.24 -19.38 -9.33
N ALA A 201 -3.49 -18.90 -8.10
CA ALA A 201 -4.84 -18.90 -7.51
C ALA A 201 -5.39 -17.48 -7.34
N SER A 202 -6.67 -17.30 -7.69
CA SER A 202 -7.44 -16.07 -7.47
C SER A 202 -8.33 -16.27 -6.25
N HIS A 203 -8.17 -15.41 -5.24
CA HIS A 203 -8.85 -15.56 -3.97
C HIS A 203 -10.34 -15.27 -4.10
N ASP A 204 -11.15 -16.27 -3.73
CA ASP A 204 -12.60 -16.16 -3.79
C ASP A 204 -13.24 -15.84 -2.43
N ASN A 205 -14.38 -15.14 -2.47
CA ASN A 205 -15.07 -14.59 -1.31
C ASN A 205 -16.50 -15.14 -1.15
N GLU A 206 -16.86 -16.25 -1.83
CA GLU A 206 -18.19 -16.87 -1.74
C GLU A 206 -18.39 -17.77 -0.49
N PHE A 207 -17.46 -17.70 0.48
CA PHE A 207 -17.63 -18.29 1.82
C PHE A 207 -18.78 -17.63 2.59
N LYS A 208 -19.54 -18.43 3.36
CA LYS A 208 -20.74 -17.97 4.09
C LYS A 208 -20.38 -17.42 5.46
N THR A 209 -19.42 -18.04 6.14
CA THR A 209 -18.91 -17.59 7.43
C THR A 209 -17.61 -16.82 7.25
N PRO A 210 -17.46 -15.60 7.81
CA PRO A 210 -16.19 -14.87 7.79
C PRO A 210 -15.04 -15.74 8.34
N LEU A 211 -13.92 -15.81 7.62
CA LEU A 211 -12.83 -16.78 7.85
C LEU A 211 -12.40 -16.92 9.33
N LYS A 212 -12.29 -15.81 10.08
CA LYS A 212 -11.92 -15.84 11.51
C LYS A 212 -12.97 -16.47 12.42
N LEU A 213 -14.26 -16.31 12.09
CA LEU A 213 -15.36 -16.96 12.79
C LEU A 213 -15.45 -18.44 12.39
N ALA A 214 -15.16 -18.78 11.13
CA ALA A 214 -15.09 -20.15 10.68
C ALA A 214 -13.99 -20.94 11.42
N GLU A 215 -12.82 -20.33 11.67
CA GLU A 215 -11.82 -20.88 12.60
C GLU A 215 -12.36 -21.00 14.03
N TYR A 216 -12.87 -19.89 14.60
CA TYR A 216 -13.25 -19.82 16.01
C TYR A 216 -14.33 -20.85 16.41
N PHE A 217 -15.29 -21.12 15.51
CA PHE A 217 -16.33 -22.12 15.70
C PHE A 217 -15.96 -23.52 15.14
N ASN A 218 -14.70 -23.77 14.80
CA ASN A 218 -14.18 -25.04 14.27
C ASN A 218 -14.90 -25.55 13.00
N ILE A 219 -15.47 -24.65 12.20
CA ILE A 219 -16.14 -24.97 10.92
C ILE A 219 -15.31 -24.58 9.68
N ALA A 220 -14.03 -24.20 9.85
CA ALA A 220 -13.12 -23.81 8.77
C ALA A 220 -13.17 -24.76 7.55
N LYS A 221 -13.17 -26.09 7.77
CA LYS A 221 -13.28 -27.12 6.71
C LYS A 221 -14.56 -27.06 5.85
N LYS A 222 -15.55 -26.24 6.21
CA LYS A 222 -16.77 -26.00 5.41
C LYS A 222 -16.65 -24.77 4.49
N GLU A 223 -15.61 -23.95 4.68
CA GLU A 223 -15.47 -22.61 4.11
C GLU A 223 -14.12 -22.41 3.39
N PHE A 224 -13.03 -23.03 3.89
CA PHE A 224 -11.69 -22.93 3.29
C PHE A 224 -10.74 -24.07 3.73
N GLU A 225 -9.62 -24.20 3.01
CA GLU A 225 -8.47 -25.03 3.38
C GLU A 225 -7.22 -24.15 3.57
N TYR A 226 -6.22 -24.68 4.30
CA TYR A 226 -4.96 -23.99 4.58
C TYR A 226 -3.89 -24.27 3.52
N ASP A 227 -2.99 -23.29 3.32
CA ASP A 227 -1.80 -23.37 2.45
C ASP A 227 -2.13 -23.86 1.02
N THR A 228 -3.28 -23.43 0.49
CA THR A 228 -3.81 -23.84 -0.84
C THR A 228 -3.02 -23.32 -2.04
N ILE A 229 -1.95 -22.55 -1.80
CA ILE A 229 -0.95 -22.15 -2.79
C ILE A 229 0.46 -22.46 -2.28
N PRO A 230 1.40 -22.82 -3.17
CA PRO A 230 2.80 -23.02 -2.79
C PRO A 230 3.50 -21.70 -2.40
N ASP A 231 4.51 -21.81 -1.53
CA ASP A 231 5.42 -20.71 -1.13
C ASP A 231 6.30 -20.18 -2.28
N ASN A 232 6.33 -20.87 -3.43
CA ASN A 232 6.99 -20.44 -4.65
C ASN A 232 5.96 -20.37 -5.78
N PRO A 233 5.97 -19.38 -6.68
CA PRO A 233 5.13 -19.41 -7.86
C PRO A 233 5.45 -20.64 -8.73
N PRO A 234 4.45 -21.28 -9.35
CA PRO A 234 4.70 -22.36 -10.31
C PRO A 234 5.35 -21.81 -11.58
N GLU A 235 6.24 -22.58 -12.22
CA GLU A 235 6.95 -22.17 -13.44
C GLU A 235 6.00 -21.78 -14.60
N LYS A 236 4.83 -22.42 -14.63
CA LYS A 236 3.72 -22.11 -15.54
C LYS A 236 2.43 -22.10 -14.74
N THR A 237 1.56 -21.13 -15.03
CA THR A 237 0.15 -21.17 -14.62
C THR A 237 -0.68 -21.44 -15.86
N GLU A 238 -1.10 -22.69 -16.07
CA GLU A 238 -1.92 -23.07 -17.22
C GLU A 238 -3.38 -22.62 -17.04
N THR A 239 -3.90 -22.75 -15.81
CA THR A 239 -5.26 -22.34 -15.44
C THR A 239 -5.23 -21.60 -14.10
N ILE A 240 -5.98 -20.50 -13.97
CA ILE A 240 -6.16 -19.81 -12.68
C ILE A 240 -7.20 -20.55 -11.85
N GLN A 241 -6.82 -20.98 -10.64
CA GLN A 241 -7.74 -21.63 -9.70
C GLN A 241 -8.51 -20.57 -8.89
N VAL A 242 -9.84 -20.57 -8.95
CA VAL A 242 -10.68 -19.69 -8.12
C VAL A 242 -11.05 -20.43 -6.82
N LYS A 243 -10.54 -19.97 -5.68
CA LYS A 243 -10.77 -20.60 -4.37
C LYS A 243 -10.38 -19.67 -3.22
N PRO A 244 -10.89 -19.87 -1.98
CA PRO A 244 -10.31 -19.25 -0.79
C PRO A 244 -8.81 -19.59 -0.64
N ILE A 245 -8.02 -18.60 -0.20
CA ILE A 245 -6.58 -18.72 0.03
C ILE A 245 -6.27 -18.24 1.44
N VAL A 246 -5.87 -19.18 2.30
CA VAL A 246 -5.48 -18.92 3.69
C VAL A 246 -4.14 -19.60 3.98
N LEU A 247 -3.06 -18.82 4.09
CA LEU A 247 -1.76 -19.32 4.53
C LEU A 247 -1.81 -19.60 6.04
N ASN A 248 -1.27 -20.73 6.49
CA ASN A 248 -1.17 -21.04 7.92
C ASN A 248 0.23 -20.69 8.45
N ILE A 249 0.28 -19.84 9.47
CA ILE A 249 1.52 -19.37 10.07
C ILE A 249 1.48 -19.61 11.59
N THR A 250 2.57 -20.19 12.11
CA THR A 250 2.78 -20.30 13.56
C THR A 250 3.13 -18.93 14.14
N HIS A 251 2.57 -18.61 15.30
CA HIS A 251 2.90 -17.40 16.06
C HIS A 251 4.40 -17.20 16.26
N ARG A 252 4.87 -15.96 16.14
CA ARG A 252 6.28 -15.52 16.23
C ARG A 252 7.24 -16.08 15.17
N LEU A 253 6.73 -16.69 14.10
CA LEU A 253 7.56 -17.05 12.94
C LEU A 253 8.13 -15.78 12.28
N PHE A 254 9.45 -15.70 12.10
CA PHE A 254 10.10 -14.65 11.32
C PHE A 254 10.19 -15.08 9.86
N VAL A 255 9.68 -14.26 8.95
CA VAL A 255 9.55 -14.63 7.53
C VAL A 255 10.05 -13.53 6.61
N GLU A 256 10.44 -13.97 5.41
CA GLU A 256 10.56 -13.13 4.24
C GLU A 256 9.34 -13.33 3.35
N ILE A 257 8.65 -12.25 2.98
CA ILE A 257 7.65 -12.29 1.90
C ILE A 257 8.20 -11.48 0.74
N THR A 258 8.28 -12.11 -0.43
CA THR A 258 8.68 -11.44 -1.67
C THR A 258 7.47 -11.31 -2.59
N PHE A 259 7.40 -10.22 -3.34
CA PHE A 259 6.33 -9.93 -4.27
C PHE A 259 6.93 -9.71 -5.65
N GLU A 260 6.49 -10.46 -6.65
CA GLU A 260 6.99 -10.35 -8.02
C GLU A 260 5.94 -9.75 -8.94
N ASN A 261 6.38 -8.82 -9.80
CA ASN A 261 5.53 -8.12 -10.75
C ASN A 261 6.11 -8.24 -12.15
N HIS A 262 5.68 -9.28 -12.87
CA HIS A 262 6.03 -9.49 -14.27
C HIS A 262 5.23 -8.60 -15.24
N GLU A 263 4.38 -7.69 -14.75
CA GLU A 263 3.50 -6.85 -15.56
C GLU A 263 4.10 -5.46 -15.87
N THR A 264 3.31 -4.62 -16.56
CA THR A 264 3.63 -3.23 -16.92
C THR A 264 3.03 -2.19 -15.97
N ALA A 265 2.14 -2.59 -15.06
CA ALA A 265 1.53 -1.73 -14.04
C ALA A 265 2.21 -1.90 -12.67
N ILE A 266 2.18 -0.88 -11.82
CA ILE A 266 2.69 -0.96 -10.44
C ILE A 266 1.70 -1.78 -9.58
N GLN A 267 2.21 -2.72 -8.78
CA GLN A 267 1.40 -3.52 -7.83
C GLN A 267 1.69 -3.09 -6.38
N PRO A 268 0.82 -2.32 -5.73
CA PRO A 268 0.91 -2.01 -4.31
C PRO A 268 0.22 -3.11 -3.47
N TYR A 269 0.98 -3.78 -2.60
CA TYR A 269 0.45 -4.77 -1.65
C TYR A 269 0.40 -4.21 -0.24
N HIS A 270 -0.70 -4.44 0.46
CA HIS A 270 -0.92 -4.09 1.86
C HIS A 270 -1.12 -5.37 2.70
N LEU A 271 -0.52 -5.41 3.89
CA LEU A 271 -0.78 -6.41 4.93
C LEU A 271 -1.54 -5.77 6.09
N SER A 272 -2.70 -6.33 6.41
CA SER A 272 -3.52 -5.92 7.55
C SER A 272 -2.92 -6.42 8.87
N GLY A 273 -3.14 -5.70 9.98
CA GLY A 273 -2.77 -6.15 11.33
C GLY A 273 -1.28 -6.05 11.70
N TYR A 274 -0.41 -5.68 10.77
CA TYR A 274 1.05 -5.63 10.95
C TYR A 274 1.70 -4.37 10.36
N SER A 275 2.91 -4.09 10.84
CA SER A 275 3.95 -3.42 10.05
C SER A 275 5.03 -4.42 9.68
N PHE A 276 5.75 -4.17 8.59
CA PHE A 276 6.90 -4.95 8.14
C PHE A 276 8.08 -4.03 7.78
N PHE A 277 9.29 -4.57 7.81
CA PHE A 277 10.48 -3.89 7.29
C PHE A 277 10.48 -4.02 5.77
N ALA A 278 10.35 -2.90 5.05
CA ALA A 278 10.39 -2.89 3.58
C ALA A 278 11.86 -2.87 3.12
N VAL A 279 12.49 -4.04 3.02
CA VAL A 279 13.95 -4.16 2.93
C VAL A 279 14.53 -3.98 1.52
N ALA A 280 13.78 -4.33 0.46
CA ALA A 280 14.26 -4.20 -0.92
C ALA A 280 13.12 -4.00 -1.93
N ILE A 281 13.43 -3.28 -3.01
CA ILE A 281 12.69 -3.25 -4.28
C ILE A 281 13.74 -3.16 -5.38
N GLU A 282 13.78 -4.11 -6.32
CA GLU A 282 14.82 -4.20 -7.36
C GLU A 282 14.26 -4.82 -8.65
N THR A 283 14.97 -4.66 -9.78
CA THR A 283 14.49 -5.11 -11.09
C THR A 283 14.67 -6.61 -11.34
N GLY A 284 13.89 -7.13 -12.29
CA GLY A 284 13.85 -8.53 -12.69
C GLY A 284 13.08 -9.42 -11.71
N THR A 285 13.42 -10.72 -11.71
CA THR A 285 12.91 -11.75 -10.79
C THR A 285 13.75 -11.78 -9.50
N TRP A 286 13.18 -12.18 -8.36
CA TRP A 286 13.90 -12.43 -7.12
C TRP A 286 14.72 -13.73 -7.20
N SER A 287 15.84 -13.79 -6.48
CA SER A 287 16.57 -15.02 -6.24
C SER A 287 17.26 -14.96 -4.86
N PRO A 288 17.62 -16.08 -4.22
CA PRO A 288 18.19 -16.08 -2.86
C PRO A 288 19.45 -15.22 -2.73
N GLU A 289 20.26 -15.14 -3.79
CA GLU A 289 21.51 -14.38 -3.86
C GLU A 289 21.27 -12.86 -3.87
N LYS A 290 20.05 -12.42 -4.22
CA LYS A 290 19.66 -11.00 -4.18
C LYS A 290 19.36 -10.50 -2.77
N ARG A 291 19.28 -11.37 -1.75
CA ARG A 291 19.13 -10.96 -0.35
C ARG A 291 20.25 -10.02 0.13
N LYS A 292 21.45 -10.13 -0.45
CA LYS A 292 22.58 -9.21 -0.18
C LYS A 292 22.31 -7.74 -0.56
N ASN A 293 21.27 -7.47 -1.35
CA ASN A 293 20.83 -6.12 -1.71
C ASN A 293 19.82 -5.53 -0.70
N SER A 294 19.42 -6.30 0.32
CA SER A 294 18.42 -5.89 1.31
C SER A 294 18.98 -4.88 2.31
N ASN A 295 18.20 -3.85 2.62
CA ASN A 295 18.50 -3.02 3.77
C ASN A 295 18.14 -3.76 5.07
N LEU A 296 19.14 -4.35 5.71
CA LEU A 296 18.99 -5.06 6.99
C LEU A 296 19.30 -4.19 8.22
N LEU A 297 19.59 -2.89 8.04
CA LEU A 297 19.96 -1.98 9.14
C LEU A 297 18.84 -1.01 9.53
N ASP A 298 18.28 -0.29 8.57
CA ASP A 298 17.36 0.84 8.81
C ASP A 298 16.23 0.95 7.76
N ALA A 299 15.73 -0.20 7.32
CA ALA A 299 14.55 -0.25 6.44
C ALA A 299 13.33 0.39 7.12
N VAL A 300 12.58 1.17 6.35
CA VAL A 300 11.39 1.86 6.87
C VAL A 300 10.29 0.84 7.16
N SER A 301 9.78 0.86 8.39
CA SER A 301 8.60 0.10 8.79
C SER A 301 7.35 0.61 8.04
N ARG A 302 6.61 -0.29 7.38
CA ARG A 302 5.46 0.05 6.52
C ARG A 302 4.32 -0.97 6.67
N HIS A 303 3.12 -0.57 6.25
CA HIS A 303 1.97 -1.46 6.07
C HIS A 303 1.70 -1.79 4.59
N THR A 304 2.33 -1.08 3.66
CA THR A 304 2.10 -1.18 2.21
C THR A 304 3.43 -1.02 1.47
N ILE A 305 3.68 -1.88 0.47
CA ILE A 305 4.87 -1.85 -0.39
C ILE A 305 4.45 -1.90 -1.86
N GLN A 306 5.09 -1.09 -2.70
CA GLN A 306 4.84 -1.07 -4.14
C GLN A 306 5.90 -1.86 -4.91
N VAL A 307 5.46 -2.72 -5.82
CA VAL A 307 6.33 -3.43 -6.78
C VAL A 307 6.24 -2.73 -8.13
N PHE A 308 7.36 -2.20 -8.63
CA PHE A 308 7.41 -1.54 -9.93
C PHE A 308 7.28 -2.55 -11.08
N PRO A 309 7.00 -2.10 -12.32
CA PRO A 309 6.94 -2.99 -13.48
C PRO A 309 8.21 -3.81 -13.66
N LYS A 310 8.09 -5.07 -14.08
CA LYS A 310 9.22 -5.99 -14.31
C LYS A 310 10.24 -6.02 -13.16
N SER A 311 9.74 -6.01 -11.93
CA SER A 311 10.53 -5.87 -10.70
C SER A 311 9.99 -6.78 -9.59
N TRP A 312 10.75 -6.92 -8.51
CA TRP A 312 10.36 -7.57 -7.27
C TRP A 312 10.51 -6.63 -6.06
N ALA A 313 9.84 -6.97 -4.96
CA ALA A 313 10.02 -6.33 -3.66
C ALA A 313 10.09 -7.39 -2.56
N ALA A 314 10.78 -7.11 -1.44
CA ALA A 314 10.82 -8.00 -0.28
C ALA A 314 10.54 -7.26 1.02
N ILE A 315 9.86 -7.96 1.94
CA ILE A 315 9.54 -7.51 3.28
C ILE A 315 10.00 -8.56 4.31
N LEU A 316 10.48 -8.10 5.46
CA LEU A 316 10.76 -8.94 6.63
C LEU A 316 9.80 -8.60 7.77
N LEU A 317 9.26 -9.61 8.44
CA LEU A 317 8.38 -9.43 9.60
C LEU A 317 8.33 -10.67 10.50
N THR A 318 7.95 -10.44 11.76
CA THR A 318 7.57 -11.48 12.72
C THR A 318 6.04 -11.55 12.77
N PHE A 319 5.45 -12.73 12.57
CA PHE A 319 4.00 -12.91 12.71
C PHE A 319 3.61 -13.06 14.21
N ASP A 320 3.68 -11.97 14.97
CA ASP A 320 3.47 -11.91 16.44
C ASP A 320 2.05 -11.53 16.90
N ASN A 321 1.18 -11.07 16.00
CA ASN A 321 -0.23 -10.76 16.25
C ASN A 321 -1.18 -11.92 15.84
N CYS A 322 -1.67 -12.73 16.79
CA CYS A 322 -2.59 -13.85 16.47
C CYS A 322 -3.93 -13.36 15.90
N GLY A 323 -4.37 -13.95 14.79
CA GLY A 323 -5.56 -13.48 14.07
C GLY A 323 -5.70 -14.06 12.66
N MET A 324 -6.44 -13.34 11.81
CA MET A 324 -6.71 -13.69 10.41
C MET A 324 -6.52 -12.42 9.58
N TRP A 325 -5.40 -12.34 8.85
CA TRP A 325 -4.86 -11.07 8.36
C TRP A 325 -4.73 -11.06 6.84
N ASN A 326 -5.37 -10.08 6.21
CA ASN A 326 -5.44 -10.00 4.75
C ASN A 326 -4.17 -9.37 4.15
N ILE A 327 -3.55 -10.05 3.18
CA ILE A 327 -2.58 -9.48 2.24
C ILE A 327 -3.32 -9.25 0.92
N ARG A 328 -3.41 -8.01 0.45
CA ARG A 328 -4.14 -7.67 -0.77
C ARG A 328 -3.47 -6.57 -1.59
N SER A 329 -3.87 -6.49 -2.86
CA SER A 329 -3.66 -5.29 -3.66
C SER A 329 -4.36 -4.07 -3.04
N GLU A 330 -3.74 -2.90 -3.11
CA GLU A 330 -4.43 -1.60 -2.94
C GLU A 330 -5.01 -1.08 -4.27
N VAL A 331 -4.83 -1.79 -5.38
CA VAL A 331 -5.60 -1.57 -6.61
C VAL A 331 -6.93 -2.30 -6.46
N TRP A 332 -8.00 -1.55 -6.25
CA TRP A 332 -9.28 -2.05 -5.74
C TRP A 332 -10.00 -3.04 -6.65
N ASP A 333 -9.84 -2.93 -7.97
CA ASP A 333 -10.42 -3.92 -8.88
C ASP A 333 -9.60 -5.20 -8.94
N ARG A 334 -8.27 -5.13 -8.77
CA ARG A 334 -7.42 -6.32 -8.59
C ARG A 334 -7.77 -7.05 -7.29
N PHE A 335 -7.89 -6.33 -6.18
CA PHE A 335 -8.32 -6.87 -4.89
C PHE A 335 -9.70 -7.55 -4.96
N TYR A 336 -10.69 -6.87 -5.54
CA TYR A 336 -12.05 -7.39 -5.66
C TYR A 336 -12.15 -8.61 -6.59
N LEU A 337 -11.38 -8.63 -7.68
CA LEU A 337 -11.28 -9.75 -8.61
C LEU A 337 -10.18 -10.77 -8.20
N GLY A 338 -9.87 -10.85 -6.91
CA GLY A 338 -9.17 -11.96 -6.27
C GLY A 338 -7.66 -11.82 -6.03
N GLN A 339 -7.03 -10.67 -6.30
CA GLN A 339 -5.62 -10.43 -5.95
C GLN A 339 -5.43 -10.13 -4.46
N GLN A 340 -5.62 -11.16 -3.64
CA GLN A 340 -5.45 -11.16 -2.20
C GLN A 340 -5.20 -12.57 -1.68
N LEU A 341 -4.87 -12.69 -0.41
CA LEU A 341 -4.94 -13.90 0.40
C LEU A 341 -5.11 -13.51 1.87
N TYR A 342 -5.38 -14.48 2.73
CA TYR A 342 -5.32 -14.26 4.18
C TYR A 342 -4.20 -15.09 4.81
N VAL A 343 -3.75 -14.64 5.97
CA VAL A 343 -2.77 -15.32 6.82
C VAL A 343 -3.44 -15.60 8.16
N SER A 344 -3.64 -16.88 8.46
CA SER A 344 -3.99 -17.33 9.80
C SER A 344 -2.74 -17.38 10.66
N VAL A 345 -2.79 -16.76 11.84
CA VAL A 345 -1.67 -16.74 12.81
C VAL A 345 -2.17 -17.30 14.14
N PHE A 346 -1.70 -18.49 14.50
CA PHE A 346 -2.15 -19.19 15.71
C PHE A 346 -0.99 -19.74 16.56
N LEU A 347 -1.27 -19.97 17.84
CA LEU A 347 -0.35 -20.59 18.79
C LEU A 347 -0.26 -22.10 18.54
N ARG A 348 0.96 -22.65 18.51
CA ARG A 348 1.26 -24.05 18.16
C ARG A 348 0.59 -25.10 19.07
N THR A 349 0.01 -24.69 20.19
CA THR A 349 -0.62 -25.51 21.23
C THR A 349 -2.11 -25.77 21.06
N PHE A 350 -2.76 -25.26 19.99
CA PHE A 350 -4.18 -25.49 19.72
C PHE A 350 -4.40 -26.18 18.35
N ARG A 351 -4.12 -27.48 18.31
CA ARG A 351 -4.48 -28.42 17.23
C ARG A 351 -4.83 -29.78 17.82
#